data_AF-A0A3L9M564-F1
#
_entry.id   AF-A0A3L9M564-F1
#
_cell.length_a   1.000
_cell.length_b   1.000
_cell.length_c   1.000
_cell.angle_alpha   90.00
_cell.angle_beta   90.00
_cell.angle_gamma   90.00
#
_symmetry.space_group_name_H-M   'P 1'
#
loop_
_entity.id
_entity.type
_entity.pdbx_description
1 polymer ?
#
loop_
_entity_poly.entity_id
_entity_poly.type
_entity_poly.pdbx_seq_one_letter_code
_entity_poly.pdbx_strand_id
1 'polypeptide(L)'
;MSMAQRIQDAWNEQASWLIVLRPLSWLYRFGFCLNQSLYTVGIKRVYHAPVPVMVIGNITVGGSGKTPLLIELVKYLQQQGVRVGVISRGYGGQGPFPAKVEQLSEPSIVGDEPCLIVQSTDVPMAVGPNRQASIELLLQTVGDLDLIISDDGLQHWALGRQIEWIVLDQNRGLGNEKLLPEGYLREPKSRLKSSTVIEHTKVAQPHNNMHLDVGQPYLLNNHLELSWFDANQYFNAVVGIGFPQRFYQTLSKLGVSQYQAHEFPDHYDYEIADLIFDSQDAIITTEKDAVKFKSLLQQHPEFNIPIWVVPVEAVLSSDCYDLLKQQLQQVGIQFS
;
A
#
# COMPACT_ATOMS: atom_id res chain seq x y z
N MET A 1 -20.95 8.21 -12.48
CA MET A 1 -20.39 6.98 -11.87
C MET A 1 -19.89 6.05 -12.97
N SER A 2 -18.61 5.69 -12.93
CA SER A 2 -18.04 4.71 -13.84
C SER A 2 -18.62 3.29 -13.56
N MET A 3 -18.55 2.39 -14.54
CA MET A 3 -18.96 0.99 -14.36
C MET A 3 -18.13 0.28 -13.28
N ALA A 4 -16.85 0.64 -13.14
CA ALA A 4 -15.98 0.13 -12.09
C ALA A 4 -16.49 0.52 -10.69
N GLN A 5 -16.92 1.78 -10.53
CA GLN A 5 -17.44 2.26 -9.26
C GLN A 5 -18.75 1.56 -8.88
N ARG A 6 -19.67 1.37 -9.84
CA ARG A 6 -20.91 0.59 -9.60
C ARG A 6 -20.64 -0.85 -9.15
N ILE A 7 -19.63 -1.51 -9.71
CA ILE A 7 -19.25 -2.86 -9.31
C ILE A 7 -18.64 -2.84 -7.90
N GLN A 8 -17.81 -1.84 -7.59
CA GLN A 8 -17.19 -1.69 -6.28
C GLN A 8 -18.22 -1.39 -5.19
N ASP A 9 -19.22 -0.55 -5.48
CA ASP A 9 -20.35 -0.27 -4.60
C ASP A 9 -21.18 -1.53 -4.38
N ALA A 10 -21.50 -2.26 -5.46
CA ALA A 10 -22.21 -3.53 -5.36
C ALA A 10 -21.45 -4.59 -4.56
N TRP A 11 -20.12 -4.64 -4.66
CA TRP A 11 -19.29 -5.48 -3.80
C TRP A 11 -19.37 -5.04 -2.33
N ASN A 12 -19.39 -3.74 -2.04
CA ASN A 12 -19.50 -3.26 -0.66
C ASN A 12 -20.89 -3.55 -0.07
N GLU A 13 -21.95 -3.40 -0.86
CA GLU A 13 -23.34 -3.67 -0.47
C GLU A 13 -23.74 -5.15 -0.54
N GLN A 14 -22.84 -6.02 -1.06
CA GLN A 14 -23.13 -7.44 -1.32
C GLN A 14 -24.40 -7.63 -2.17
N ALA A 15 -24.53 -6.83 -3.22
CA ALA A 15 -25.74 -6.79 -4.04
C ALA A 15 -26.05 -8.15 -4.70
N SER A 16 -27.31 -8.58 -4.63
CA SER A 16 -27.74 -9.90 -5.10
C SER A 16 -27.53 -10.11 -6.60
N TRP A 17 -27.59 -9.04 -7.40
CA TRP A 17 -27.42 -9.09 -8.85
C TRP A 17 -26.00 -9.49 -9.30
N LEU A 18 -25.00 -9.43 -8.40
CA LEU A 18 -23.64 -9.90 -8.68
C LEU A 18 -23.61 -11.37 -9.13
N ILE A 19 -24.64 -12.17 -8.79
CA ILE A 19 -24.80 -13.54 -9.27
C ILE A 19 -24.77 -13.66 -10.80
N VAL A 20 -25.20 -12.63 -11.53
CA VAL A 20 -25.17 -12.59 -12.99
C VAL A 20 -23.73 -12.63 -13.52
N LEU A 21 -22.75 -12.17 -12.73
CA LEU A 21 -21.33 -12.18 -13.06
C LEU A 21 -20.63 -13.52 -12.75
N ARG A 22 -21.35 -14.50 -12.18
CA ARG A 22 -20.82 -15.83 -11.83
C ARG A 22 -20.13 -16.57 -12.99
N PRO A 23 -20.69 -16.58 -14.23
CA PRO A 23 -20.01 -17.24 -15.35
C PRO A 23 -18.63 -16.64 -15.64
N LEU A 24 -18.49 -15.31 -15.51
CA LEU A 24 -17.20 -14.62 -15.66
C LEU A 24 -16.26 -14.97 -14.50
N SER A 25 -16.79 -15.14 -13.29
CA SER A 25 -16.00 -15.57 -12.12
C SER A 25 -15.44 -16.99 -12.30
N TRP A 26 -16.19 -17.89 -12.92
CA TRP A 26 -15.69 -19.23 -13.27
C TRP A 26 -14.59 -19.19 -14.34
N LEU A 27 -14.72 -18.33 -15.35
CA LEU A 27 -13.68 -18.14 -16.35
C LEU A 27 -12.40 -17.58 -15.72
N TYR A 28 -12.54 -16.57 -14.84
CA TYR A 28 -11.42 -16.02 -14.06
C TYR A 28 -10.75 -17.10 -13.21
N ARG A 29 -11.54 -17.90 -12.48
CA ARG A 29 -11.04 -19.01 -11.66
C ARG A 29 -10.27 -20.03 -12.51
N PHE A 30 -10.81 -20.41 -13.67
CA PHE A 30 -10.17 -21.34 -14.57
C PHE A 30 -8.81 -20.80 -15.04
N GLY A 31 -8.76 -19.55 -15.50
CA GLY A 31 -7.52 -18.90 -15.92
C GLY A 31 -6.49 -18.80 -14.78
N PHE A 32 -6.93 -18.44 -13.57
CA PHE A 32 -6.08 -18.40 -12.39
C PHE A 32 -5.51 -19.78 -12.06
N CYS A 33 -6.35 -20.81 -11.94
CA CYS A 33 -5.93 -22.17 -11.61
C CYS A 33 -5.01 -22.74 -12.68
N LEU A 34 -5.33 -22.55 -13.96
CA LEU A 34 -4.48 -22.98 -15.08
C LEU A 34 -3.11 -22.31 -14.99
N ASN A 35 -3.06 -20.99 -14.82
CA ASN A 35 -1.81 -20.25 -14.72
C ASN A 35 -0.96 -20.74 -13.54
N GLN A 36 -1.58 -20.93 -12.37
CA GLN A 36 -0.92 -21.48 -11.19
C GLN A 36 -0.36 -22.88 -11.46
N SER A 37 -1.17 -23.78 -12.03
CA SER A 37 -0.75 -25.15 -12.36
C SER A 37 0.42 -25.19 -13.35
N LEU A 38 0.48 -24.27 -14.30
CA LEU A 38 1.60 -24.19 -15.25
C LEU A 38 2.94 -23.85 -14.57
N TYR A 39 2.92 -23.06 -13.49
CA TYR A 39 4.13 -22.81 -12.69
C TYR A 39 4.46 -23.99 -11.77
N THR A 40 3.46 -24.60 -11.11
CA THR A 40 3.72 -25.71 -10.17
C THR A 40 4.23 -26.96 -10.87
N VAL A 41 3.83 -27.22 -12.12
CA VAL A 41 4.33 -28.34 -12.94
C VAL A 41 5.65 -28.00 -13.65
N GLY A 42 6.12 -26.76 -13.57
CA GLY A 42 7.38 -26.32 -14.17
C GLY A 42 7.32 -26.03 -15.68
N ILE A 43 6.12 -25.91 -16.26
CA ILE A 43 5.94 -25.52 -17.67
C ILE A 43 6.33 -24.06 -17.88
N LYS A 44 5.91 -23.17 -16.96
CA LYS A 44 6.34 -21.77 -16.94
C LYS A 44 7.56 -21.61 -16.03
N ARG A 45 8.52 -20.79 -16.46
CA ARG A 45 9.76 -20.53 -15.72
C ARG A 45 9.52 -19.63 -14.52
N VAL A 46 10.11 -20.00 -13.38
CA VAL A 46 10.14 -19.20 -12.16
C VAL A 46 11.54 -18.60 -12.02
N TYR A 47 11.62 -17.28 -11.95
CA TYR A 47 12.85 -16.56 -11.64
C TYR A 47 13.16 -16.68 -10.14
N HIS A 48 14.38 -17.07 -9.81
CA HIS A 48 14.87 -17.12 -8.44
C HIS A 48 15.95 -16.05 -8.29
N ALA A 49 15.70 -15.08 -7.43
CA ALA A 49 16.66 -14.04 -7.12
C ALA A 49 17.88 -14.64 -6.38
N PRO A 50 19.05 -14.01 -6.47
CA PRO A 50 20.24 -14.44 -5.73
C PRO A 50 20.14 -14.22 -4.21
N VAL A 51 19.14 -13.45 -3.77
CA VAL A 51 18.86 -13.13 -2.36
C VAL A 51 17.42 -13.57 -2.01
N PRO A 52 17.12 -13.90 -0.73
CA PRO A 52 15.78 -14.24 -0.30
C PRO A 52 14.73 -13.18 -0.67
N VAL A 53 13.55 -13.64 -1.08
CA VAL A 53 12.41 -12.81 -1.45
C VAL A 53 11.24 -13.09 -0.51
N MET A 54 10.76 -12.05 0.15
CA MET A 54 9.52 -12.02 0.91
C MET A 54 8.43 -11.33 0.09
N VAL A 55 7.23 -11.90 0.05
CA VAL A 55 6.08 -11.29 -0.61
C VAL A 55 5.06 -10.85 0.43
N ILE A 56 4.62 -9.59 0.32
CA ILE A 56 3.49 -9.06 1.07
C ILE A 56 2.38 -8.80 0.05
N GLY A 57 1.17 -9.29 0.32
CA GLY A 57 0.02 -8.96 -0.53
C GLY A 57 -1.31 -9.20 0.16
N ASN A 58 -2.40 -9.11 -0.61
CA ASN A 58 -3.72 -9.52 -0.17
C ASN A 58 -4.47 -10.31 -1.25
N ILE A 59 -5.45 -11.09 -0.82
CA ILE A 59 -6.31 -11.87 -1.70
C ILE A 59 -7.59 -11.13 -2.12
N THR A 60 -7.77 -9.88 -1.69
CA THR A 60 -8.93 -9.03 -1.98
C THR A 60 -8.54 -7.88 -2.91
N VAL A 61 -9.50 -7.27 -3.61
CA VAL A 61 -9.29 -5.99 -4.31
C VAL A 61 -9.51 -4.84 -3.34
N GLY A 62 -8.65 -3.81 -3.38
CA GLY A 62 -8.73 -2.60 -2.55
C GLY A 62 -7.70 -2.56 -1.42
N GLY A 63 -7.75 -1.46 -0.65
CA GLY A 63 -6.79 -1.16 0.42
C GLY A 63 -6.94 -2.06 1.64
N SER A 64 -6.05 -3.03 1.80
CA SER A 64 -6.00 -3.94 2.95
C SER A 64 -5.04 -3.51 4.06
N GLY A 65 -4.32 -2.39 3.90
CA GLY A 65 -3.29 -1.94 4.86
C GLY A 65 -1.88 -2.46 4.56
N LYS A 66 -1.60 -2.90 3.33
CA LYS A 66 -0.27 -3.40 2.92
C LYS A 66 0.82 -2.34 3.04
N THR A 67 0.57 -1.14 2.55
CA THR A 67 1.58 -0.08 2.48
C THR A 67 2.06 0.33 3.88
N PRO A 68 1.17 0.58 4.86
CA PRO A 68 1.60 0.81 6.25
C PRO A 68 2.37 -0.39 6.84
N LEU A 69 1.91 -1.63 6.60
CA LEU A 69 2.61 -2.83 7.07
C LEU A 69 4.02 -2.93 6.49
N LEU A 70 4.17 -2.71 5.18
CA LEU A 70 5.45 -2.77 4.49
C LEU A 70 6.41 -1.70 5.03
N ILE A 71 5.93 -0.47 5.19
CA ILE A 71 6.72 0.64 5.76
C ILE A 71 7.25 0.26 7.15
N GLU A 72 6.38 -0.26 8.02
CA GLU A 72 6.77 -0.67 9.37
C GLU A 72 7.78 -1.83 9.36
N LEU A 73 7.56 -2.85 8.52
CA LEU A 73 8.51 -3.96 8.39
C LEU A 73 9.87 -3.50 7.86
N VAL A 74 9.89 -2.60 6.89
CA VAL A 74 11.13 -2.03 6.35
C VAL A 74 11.87 -1.24 7.43
N LYS A 75 11.19 -0.34 8.16
CA LYS A 75 11.78 0.41 9.28
C LYS A 75 12.35 -0.53 10.34
N TYR A 76 11.59 -1.54 10.72
CA TYR A 76 12.02 -2.56 11.67
C TYR A 76 13.29 -3.27 11.19
N LEU A 77 13.31 -3.76 9.94
CA LEU A 77 14.46 -4.49 9.38
C LEU A 77 15.71 -3.61 9.28
N GLN A 78 15.57 -2.35 8.86
CA GLN A 78 16.65 -1.38 8.82
C GLN A 78 17.23 -1.12 10.22
N GLN A 79 16.37 -0.99 11.24
CA GLN A 79 16.82 -0.84 12.63
C GLN A 79 17.60 -2.05 13.15
N GLN A 80 17.34 -3.23 12.62
CA GLN A 80 18.10 -4.44 12.94
C GLN A 80 19.30 -4.67 12.01
N GLY A 81 19.67 -3.68 11.18
CA GLY A 81 20.83 -3.75 10.30
C GLY A 81 20.66 -4.63 9.06
N VAL A 82 19.45 -5.09 8.75
CA VAL A 82 19.18 -5.91 7.55
C VAL A 82 19.12 -5.00 6.32
N ARG A 83 19.93 -5.28 5.30
CA ARG A 83 19.92 -4.53 4.04
C ARG A 83 18.75 -4.97 3.18
N VAL A 84 17.62 -4.31 3.36
CA VAL A 84 16.38 -4.61 2.64
C VAL A 84 16.23 -3.75 1.38
N GLY A 85 15.76 -4.37 0.29
CA GLY A 85 15.26 -3.68 -0.90
C GLY A 85 13.79 -4.00 -1.14
N VAL A 86 13.07 -3.11 -1.83
CA VAL A 86 11.63 -3.25 -2.11
C VAL A 86 11.38 -3.25 -3.61
N ILE A 87 10.52 -4.15 -4.08
CA ILE A 87 10.00 -4.10 -5.45
C ILE A 87 8.48 -3.96 -5.47
N SER A 88 7.95 -3.17 -6.40
CA SER A 88 6.51 -3.08 -6.63
C SER A 88 6.18 -3.01 -8.12
N ARG A 89 4.90 -3.04 -8.49
CA ARG A 89 4.45 -2.95 -9.89
C ARG A 89 4.57 -1.52 -10.44
N GLY A 90 4.53 -0.53 -9.55
CA GLY A 90 4.37 0.86 -9.94
C GLY A 90 2.96 1.15 -10.44
N TYR A 91 1.93 0.68 -9.73
CA TYR A 91 0.54 0.93 -10.12
C TYR A 91 0.27 2.44 -10.19
N GLY A 92 -0.38 2.90 -11.26
CA GLY A 92 -0.59 4.32 -11.55
C GLY A 92 0.59 5.00 -12.26
N GLY A 93 1.80 4.44 -12.17
CA GLY A 93 2.98 4.97 -12.86
C GLY A 93 2.99 4.67 -14.37
N GLN A 94 3.50 5.61 -15.15
CA GLN A 94 3.60 5.50 -16.61
C GLN A 94 4.94 4.91 -17.10
N GLY A 95 5.96 4.86 -16.23
CA GLY A 95 7.31 4.42 -16.61
C GLY A 95 8.13 5.52 -17.30
N PRO A 96 9.27 5.17 -17.93
CA PRO A 96 9.67 3.83 -18.38
C PRO A 96 9.99 2.85 -17.24
N PHE A 97 9.77 1.55 -17.47
CA PHE A 97 10.04 0.49 -16.50
C PHE A 97 11.11 -0.50 -16.98
N PRO A 98 11.91 -1.12 -16.09
CA PRO A 98 11.93 -0.88 -14.64
C PRO A 98 12.53 0.50 -14.29
N ALA A 99 12.04 1.10 -13.22
CA ALA A 99 12.53 2.38 -12.71
C ALA A 99 12.95 2.25 -11.25
N LYS A 100 14.05 2.91 -10.88
CA LYS A 100 14.41 3.12 -9.47
C LYS A 100 13.55 4.24 -8.92
N VAL A 101 13.11 4.09 -7.68
CA VAL A 101 12.36 5.10 -6.95
C VAL A 101 13.31 5.85 -6.03
N GLU A 102 13.30 7.16 -6.10
CA GLU A 102 14.11 8.08 -5.30
C GLU A 102 13.20 9.03 -4.52
N GLN A 103 13.76 9.74 -3.53
CA GLN A 103 13.04 10.66 -2.65
C GLN A 103 12.21 11.73 -3.37
N LEU A 104 12.65 12.11 -4.57
CA LEU A 104 12.07 13.13 -5.44
C LEU A 104 11.44 12.55 -6.71
N SER A 105 11.26 11.23 -6.79
CA SER A 105 10.57 10.63 -7.95
C SER A 105 9.14 11.11 -8.05
N GLU A 106 8.71 11.39 -9.28
CA GLU A 106 7.35 11.80 -9.58
C GLU A 106 6.38 10.62 -9.51
N PRO A 107 5.25 10.75 -8.76
CA PRO A 107 4.25 9.68 -8.66
C PRO A 107 3.64 9.28 -10.02
N SER A 108 3.56 10.22 -10.96
CA SER A 108 3.14 9.97 -12.35
C SER A 108 4.01 8.95 -13.08
N ILE A 109 5.29 8.84 -12.71
CA ILE A 109 6.27 7.93 -13.35
C ILE A 109 6.32 6.59 -12.64
N VAL A 110 6.45 6.60 -11.31
CA VAL A 110 6.73 5.40 -10.52
C VAL A 110 5.52 4.88 -9.71
N GLY A 111 4.48 5.68 -9.56
CA GLY A 111 3.28 5.41 -8.77
C GLY A 111 3.31 6.03 -7.36
N ASP A 112 2.12 6.31 -6.82
CA ASP A 112 1.94 6.96 -5.51
C ASP A 112 2.48 6.12 -4.35
N GLU A 113 2.13 4.83 -4.29
CA GLU A 113 2.54 3.94 -3.19
C GLU A 113 4.06 3.73 -3.13
N PRO A 114 4.77 3.51 -4.25
CA PRO A 114 6.23 3.48 -4.26
C PRO A 114 6.89 4.76 -3.76
N CYS A 115 6.41 5.94 -4.19
CA CYS A 115 6.91 7.20 -3.68
C CYS A 115 6.69 7.34 -2.18
N LEU A 116 5.51 6.96 -1.67
CA LEU A 116 5.22 6.97 -0.24
C LEU A 116 6.21 6.08 0.53
N ILE A 117 6.42 4.85 0.08
CA ILE A 117 7.33 3.89 0.75
C ILE A 117 8.75 4.47 0.83
N VAL A 118 9.29 4.99 -0.26
CA VAL A 118 10.66 5.57 -0.28
C VAL A 118 10.74 6.81 0.58
N GLN A 119 9.76 7.71 0.50
CA GLN A 119 9.74 8.93 1.32
C GLN A 119 9.66 8.64 2.82
N SER A 120 8.96 7.58 3.22
CA SER A 120 8.81 7.20 4.63
C SER A 120 9.97 6.35 5.20
N THR A 121 10.80 5.73 4.36
CA THR A 121 11.78 4.71 4.80
C THR A 121 13.18 4.84 4.21
N ASP A 122 13.35 5.63 3.15
CA ASP A 122 14.59 5.74 2.36
C ASP A 122 15.10 4.38 1.84
N VAL A 123 14.20 3.40 1.68
CA VAL A 123 14.57 2.05 1.24
C VAL A 123 14.93 2.04 -0.25
N PRO A 124 15.98 1.28 -0.65
CA PRO A 124 16.21 0.94 -2.04
C PRO A 124 14.97 0.32 -2.68
N MET A 125 14.36 1.01 -3.65
CA MET A 125 13.14 0.53 -4.29
C MET A 125 13.19 0.62 -5.81
N ALA A 126 12.66 -0.42 -6.48
CA ALA A 126 12.43 -0.41 -7.92
C ALA A 126 11.02 -0.85 -8.27
N VAL A 127 10.48 -0.26 -9.33
CA VAL A 127 9.14 -0.54 -9.83
C VAL A 127 9.18 -1.06 -11.25
N GLY A 128 8.22 -1.93 -11.58
CA GLY A 128 8.00 -2.37 -12.95
C GLY A 128 7.14 -3.63 -13.04
N PRO A 129 6.50 -3.89 -14.20
CA PRO A 129 5.67 -5.07 -14.38
C PRO A 129 6.48 -6.38 -14.40
N ASN A 130 7.75 -6.33 -14.79
CA ASN A 130 8.67 -7.46 -14.75
C ASN A 130 9.49 -7.44 -13.45
N ARG A 131 9.16 -8.33 -12.51
CA ARG A 131 9.82 -8.43 -11.20
C ARG A 131 11.30 -8.79 -11.30
N GLN A 132 11.67 -9.65 -12.25
CA GLN A 132 13.09 -10.00 -12.47
C GLN A 132 13.88 -8.74 -12.85
N ALA A 133 13.41 -7.97 -13.82
CA ALA A 133 14.09 -6.75 -14.26
C ALA A 133 14.20 -5.70 -13.14
N SER A 134 13.17 -5.55 -12.30
CA SER A 134 13.22 -4.66 -11.12
C SER A 134 14.25 -5.12 -10.08
N ILE A 135 14.37 -6.44 -9.84
CA ILE A 135 15.37 -7.00 -8.94
C ILE A 135 16.78 -6.80 -9.49
N GLU A 136 16.99 -7.09 -10.77
CA GLU A 136 18.28 -6.91 -11.44
C GLU A 136 18.73 -5.44 -11.38
N LEU A 137 17.81 -4.49 -11.61
CA LEU A 137 18.09 -3.06 -11.47
C LEU A 137 18.51 -2.69 -10.04
N LEU A 138 17.81 -3.20 -9.01
CA LEU A 138 18.18 -2.93 -7.62
C LEU A 138 19.56 -3.45 -7.25
N LEU A 139 19.84 -4.70 -7.58
CA LEU A 139 21.13 -5.33 -7.27
C LEU A 139 22.28 -4.64 -8.00
N GLN A 140 22.06 -4.16 -9.23
CA GLN A 140 23.03 -3.38 -9.98
C GLN A 140 23.30 -2.00 -9.36
N THR A 141 22.28 -1.35 -8.79
CA THR A 141 22.37 0.05 -8.35
C THR A 141 22.80 0.20 -6.89
N VAL A 142 22.40 -0.72 -6.02
CA VAL A 142 22.67 -0.65 -4.58
C VAL A 142 23.75 -1.64 -4.14
N GLY A 143 23.92 -2.74 -4.88
CA GLY A 143 24.85 -3.80 -4.53
C GLY A 143 24.21 -4.87 -3.63
N ASP A 144 24.92 -5.24 -2.58
CA ASP A 144 24.55 -6.37 -1.71
C ASP A 144 23.33 -6.06 -0.83
N LEU A 145 22.24 -6.76 -1.11
CA LEU A 145 21.03 -6.80 -0.28
C LEU A 145 20.96 -8.15 0.45
N ASP A 146 20.39 -8.15 1.65
CA ASP A 146 20.13 -9.36 2.42
C ASP A 146 18.72 -9.92 2.15
N LEU A 147 17.76 -9.03 1.86
CA LEU A 147 16.36 -9.38 1.65
C LEU A 147 15.72 -8.48 0.60
N ILE A 148 14.85 -9.05 -0.25
CA ILE A 148 13.94 -8.27 -1.10
C ILE A 148 12.49 -8.50 -0.65
N ILE A 149 11.75 -7.41 -0.42
CA ILE A 149 10.31 -7.43 -0.16
C ILE A 149 9.57 -7.03 -1.43
N SER A 150 8.70 -7.90 -1.94
CA SER A 150 7.79 -7.58 -3.04
C SER A 150 6.45 -7.14 -2.51
N ASP A 151 6.08 -5.90 -2.84
CA ASP A 151 4.74 -5.36 -2.65
C ASP A 151 3.77 -5.92 -3.71
N ASP A 152 2.59 -6.30 -3.23
CA ASP A 152 1.48 -6.95 -3.95
C ASP A 152 1.89 -8.10 -4.88
N GLY A 153 2.88 -8.89 -4.45
CA GLY A 153 3.50 -9.95 -5.27
C GLY A 153 2.76 -11.29 -5.32
N LEU A 154 1.67 -11.47 -4.55
CA LEU A 154 1.02 -12.78 -4.34
C LEU A 154 0.66 -13.48 -5.66
N GLN A 155 0.00 -12.77 -6.57
CA GLN A 155 -0.42 -13.33 -7.85
C GLN A 155 0.71 -13.45 -8.90
N HIS A 156 1.92 -12.95 -8.60
CA HIS A 156 3.04 -12.95 -9.53
C HIS A 156 3.87 -14.24 -9.43
N TRP A 157 3.29 -15.39 -9.83
CA TRP A 157 3.92 -16.72 -9.73
C TRP A 157 5.26 -16.88 -10.47
N ALA A 158 5.60 -15.98 -11.39
CA ALA A 158 6.90 -15.97 -12.07
C ALA A 158 8.08 -15.63 -11.13
N LEU A 159 7.81 -15.02 -9.96
CA LEU A 159 8.82 -14.70 -8.95
C LEU A 159 8.84 -15.79 -7.88
N GLY A 160 9.98 -16.45 -7.75
CA GLY A 160 10.31 -17.34 -6.64
C GLY A 160 10.39 -16.54 -5.35
N ARG A 161 9.83 -17.10 -4.28
CA ARG A 161 9.70 -16.47 -2.97
C ARG A 161 9.90 -17.51 -1.87
N GLN A 162 10.49 -17.12 -0.76
CA GLN A 162 10.70 -18.01 0.40
C GLN A 162 9.73 -17.69 1.53
N ILE A 163 9.30 -16.43 1.65
CA ILE A 163 8.38 -15.97 2.69
C ILE A 163 7.17 -15.30 2.02
N GLU A 164 5.98 -15.55 2.53
CA GLU A 164 4.75 -14.93 2.03
C GLU A 164 3.79 -14.58 3.16
N TRP A 165 3.42 -13.31 3.25
CA TRP A 165 2.42 -12.78 4.19
C TRP A 165 1.21 -12.25 3.44
N ILE A 166 0.02 -12.67 3.88
CA ILE A 166 -1.27 -12.20 3.37
C ILE A 166 -1.88 -11.26 4.40
N VAL A 167 -2.10 -10.01 4.01
CA VAL A 167 -2.81 -9.03 4.83
C VAL A 167 -4.32 -9.18 4.62
N LEU A 168 -5.04 -9.47 5.71
CA LEU A 168 -6.49 -9.65 5.69
C LEU A 168 -7.18 -8.56 6.50
N ASP A 169 -7.81 -7.60 5.82
CA ASP A 169 -8.64 -6.58 6.46
C ASP A 169 -9.94 -7.20 6.98
N GLN A 170 -10.02 -7.41 8.30
CA GLN A 170 -11.16 -8.01 8.98
C GLN A 170 -12.39 -7.08 9.00
N ASN A 171 -12.19 -5.77 8.83
CA ASN A 171 -13.32 -4.84 8.79
C ASN A 171 -14.11 -4.99 7.50
N ARG A 172 -13.42 -5.27 6.40
CA ARG A 172 -14.05 -5.55 5.11
C ARG A 172 -14.42 -7.03 4.98
N GLY A 173 -13.62 -7.91 5.58
CA GLY A 173 -13.79 -9.36 5.48
C GLY A 173 -13.66 -9.86 4.04
N LEU A 174 -14.20 -11.05 3.79
CA LEU A 174 -14.15 -11.74 2.49
C LEU A 174 -15.41 -11.54 1.61
N GLY A 175 -16.40 -10.80 2.11
CA GLY A 175 -17.63 -10.50 1.38
C GLY A 175 -18.43 -11.77 1.11
N ASN A 176 -18.93 -11.93 -0.12
CA ASN A 176 -19.59 -13.15 -0.59
C ASN A 176 -18.64 -14.35 -0.83
N GLU A 177 -17.35 -14.18 -0.52
CA GLU A 177 -16.29 -15.18 -0.71
C GLU A 177 -16.11 -15.64 -2.17
N LYS A 178 -16.57 -14.84 -3.13
CA LYS A 178 -16.46 -15.14 -4.57
C LYS A 178 -15.28 -14.43 -5.20
N LEU A 179 -14.73 -15.08 -6.22
CA LEU A 179 -13.69 -14.51 -7.04
C LEU A 179 -14.24 -13.41 -7.94
N LEU A 180 -13.35 -12.54 -8.40
CA LEU A 180 -13.64 -11.54 -9.42
C LEU A 180 -14.33 -12.17 -10.65
N PRO A 181 -15.37 -11.53 -11.23
CA PRO A 181 -16.01 -10.29 -10.79
C PRO A 181 -17.28 -10.48 -9.93
N GLU A 182 -17.72 -11.71 -9.63
CA GLU A 182 -18.89 -11.96 -8.74
C GLU A 182 -18.64 -11.45 -7.32
N GLY A 183 -17.41 -11.55 -6.84
CA GLY A 183 -16.96 -10.93 -5.60
C GLY A 183 -15.64 -10.20 -5.82
N TYR A 184 -15.02 -9.76 -4.74
CA TYR A 184 -13.77 -8.99 -4.80
C TYR A 184 -12.53 -9.82 -4.43
N LEU A 185 -12.63 -11.15 -4.38
CA LEU A 185 -11.45 -11.99 -4.15
C LEU A 185 -10.62 -12.15 -5.45
N ARG A 186 -9.33 -11.88 -5.35
CA ARG A 186 -8.31 -12.15 -6.38
C ARG A 186 -7.88 -13.61 -6.38
N GLU A 187 -7.87 -14.24 -5.20
CA GLU A 187 -7.52 -15.65 -5.00
C GLU A 187 -8.56 -16.37 -4.12
N PRO A 188 -8.71 -17.70 -4.26
CA PRO A 188 -9.65 -18.45 -3.44
C PRO A 188 -9.32 -18.35 -1.95
N LYS A 189 -10.34 -18.29 -1.08
CA LYS A 189 -10.17 -18.24 0.38
C LYS A 189 -9.32 -19.37 0.97
N SER A 190 -9.22 -20.51 0.26
CA SER A 190 -8.35 -21.62 0.65
C SER A 190 -6.88 -21.24 0.74
N ARG A 191 -6.44 -20.17 0.04
CA ARG A 191 -5.06 -19.66 0.10
C ARG A 191 -4.65 -19.26 1.52
N LEU A 192 -5.60 -18.80 2.34
CA LEU A 192 -5.37 -18.41 3.74
C LEU A 192 -4.93 -19.59 4.63
N LYS A 193 -5.20 -20.83 4.22
CA LYS A 193 -4.81 -22.02 4.99
C LYS A 193 -3.35 -22.41 4.80
N SER A 194 -2.70 -21.91 3.76
CA SER A 194 -1.35 -22.33 3.33
C SER A 194 -0.36 -21.16 3.28
N SER A 195 -0.68 -20.05 3.94
CA SER A 195 0.21 -18.87 4.07
C SER A 195 0.12 -18.29 5.47
N THR A 196 1.12 -17.52 5.85
CA THR A 196 1.03 -16.63 7.00
C THR A 196 -0.01 -15.55 6.72
N VAL A 197 -0.98 -15.40 7.62
CA VAL A 197 -2.02 -14.36 7.54
C VAL A 197 -1.77 -13.35 8.64
N ILE A 198 -1.66 -12.08 8.25
CA ILE A 198 -1.64 -10.94 9.17
C ILE A 198 -3.03 -10.32 9.15
N GLU A 199 -3.75 -10.44 10.26
CA GLU A 199 -5.09 -9.89 10.40
C GLU A 199 -5.00 -8.39 10.68
N HIS A 200 -5.67 -7.59 9.85
CA HIS A 200 -5.79 -6.15 10.05
C HIS A 200 -7.15 -5.84 10.68
N THR A 201 -7.13 -5.43 11.94
CA THR A 201 -8.32 -5.11 12.75
C THR A 201 -8.29 -3.64 13.22
N LYS A 202 -9.42 -3.14 13.73
CA LYS A 202 -9.49 -1.79 14.33
C LYS A 202 -8.77 -1.66 15.67
N VAL A 203 -8.61 -2.77 16.38
CA VAL A 203 -8.08 -2.83 17.75
C VAL A 203 -7.06 -3.94 17.80
N ALA A 204 -5.98 -3.71 18.55
CA ALA A 204 -4.93 -4.68 18.79
C ALA A 204 -5.48 -6.06 19.20
N GLN A 205 -4.93 -7.10 18.59
CA GLN A 205 -5.12 -8.51 18.94
C GLN A 205 -3.75 -9.14 19.22
N PRO A 206 -3.68 -10.23 20.01
CA PRO A 206 -2.39 -10.79 20.41
C PRO A 206 -1.64 -11.49 19.27
N HIS A 207 -2.35 -12.20 18.38
CA HIS A 207 -1.71 -13.12 17.43
C HIS A 207 -1.79 -12.61 16.00
N ASN A 208 -0.64 -12.57 15.31
CA ASN A 208 -0.49 -12.21 13.89
C ASN A 208 -1.37 -11.04 13.46
N ASN A 209 -1.37 -9.98 14.26
CA ASN A 209 -2.28 -8.87 14.08
C ASN A 209 -1.53 -7.60 13.77
N MET A 210 -2.19 -6.76 12.99
CA MET A 210 -1.87 -5.35 12.88
C MET A 210 -3.13 -4.52 13.10
N HIS A 211 -2.94 -3.31 13.59
CA HIS A 211 -3.92 -2.24 13.50
C HIS A 211 -3.22 -0.98 13.04
N LEU A 212 -4.01 0.00 12.57
CA LEU A 212 -3.49 1.31 12.23
C LEU A 212 -3.73 2.25 13.39
N ASP A 213 -2.65 2.88 13.85
CA ASP A 213 -2.72 3.99 14.79
C ASP A 213 -2.43 5.31 14.08
N VAL A 214 -2.87 6.40 14.70
CA VAL A 214 -2.69 7.73 14.15
C VAL A 214 -1.33 8.25 14.57
N GLY A 215 -0.47 8.52 13.60
CA GLY A 215 0.82 9.15 13.87
C GLY A 215 0.67 10.66 14.11
N GLN A 216 1.78 11.30 14.49
CA GLN A 216 1.79 12.75 14.74
C GLN A 216 1.64 13.52 13.42
N PRO A 217 0.64 14.43 13.31
CA PRO A 217 0.53 15.29 12.13
C PRO A 217 1.79 16.13 11.93
N TYR A 218 2.23 16.24 10.68
CA TYR A 218 3.40 17.04 10.32
C TYR A 218 3.06 18.00 9.19
N LEU A 219 3.83 19.09 9.11
CA LEU A 219 3.66 20.10 8.07
C LEU A 219 4.44 19.70 6.81
N LEU A 220 3.76 19.59 5.68
CA LEU A 220 4.38 19.24 4.41
C LEU A 220 5.27 20.38 3.88
N ASN A 221 4.77 21.61 3.96
CA ASN A 221 5.48 22.83 3.61
C ASN A 221 6.18 23.42 4.84
N ASN A 222 7.18 22.69 5.32
CA ASN A 222 7.99 23.02 6.50
C ASN A 222 8.72 24.39 6.47
N HIS A 223 8.70 25.12 5.35
CA HIS A 223 9.19 26.50 5.27
C HIS A 223 8.27 27.49 6.00
N LEU A 224 7.02 27.11 6.25
CA LEU A 224 6.12 27.85 7.11
C LEU A 224 6.47 27.50 8.56
N GLU A 225 7.00 28.45 9.34
CA GLU A 225 7.47 28.26 10.72
C GLU A 225 6.32 28.04 11.74
N LEU A 226 5.39 27.12 11.44
CA LEU A 226 4.36 26.70 12.38
C LEU A 226 4.94 25.65 13.33
N SER A 227 4.81 25.90 14.63
CA SER A 227 5.49 25.11 15.66
C SER A 227 4.69 23.92 16.18
N TRP A 228 3.37 23.86 15.94
CA TRP A 228 2.52 22.78 16.43
C TRP A 228 1.21 22.64 15.64
N PHE A 229 0.64 21.44 15.70
CA PHE A 229 -0.65 21.10 15.11
C PHE A 229 -1.81 21.45 16.07
N ASP A 230 -2.68 22.39 15.67
CA ASP A 230 -3.90 22.70 16.43
C ASP A 230 -5.10 21.92 15.89
N ALA A 231 -5.67 21.03 16.70
CA ALA A 231 -6.87 20.29 16.33
C ALA A 231 -8.16 21.14 16.35
N ASN A 232 -8.13 22.32 17.00
CA ASN A 232 -9.29 23.21 17.13
C ASN A 232 -9.44 24.20 15.96
N GLN A 233 -8.42 24.34 15.12
CA GLN A 233 -8.51 25.20 13.94
C GLN A 233 -9.46 24.60 12.89
N TYR A 234 -9.97 25.45 12.01
CA TYR A 234 -10.73 25.01 10.86
C TYR A 234 -9.79 24.51 9.77
N PHE A 235 -10.15 23.41 9.10
CA PHE A 235 -9.35 22.84 8.02
C PHE A 235 -10.14 22.64 6.72
N ASN A 236 -9.43 22.71 5.60
CA ASN A 236 -9.86 22.10 4.34
C ASN A 236 -9.34 20.65 4.30
N ALA A 237 -10.22 19.67 4.49
CA ALA A 237 -9.86 18.24 4.45
C ALA A 237 -9.88 17.74 3.00
N VAL A 238 -8.71 17.68 2.37
CA VAL A 238 -8.53 17.31 0.96
C VAL A 238 -8.08 15.86 0.86
N VAL A 239 -8.88 14.99 0.23
CA VAL A 239 -8.58 13.55 0.15
C VAL A 239 -8.95 12.93 -1.19
N GLY A 240 -8.06 12.10 -1.72
CA GLY A 240 -8.19 11.41 -3.01
C GLY A 240 -7.99 9.91 -2.85
N ILE A 241 -8.71 9.32 -1.90
CA ILE A 241 -8.57 7.91 -1.49
C ILE A 241 -9.88 7.14 -1.70
N GLY A 242 -9.78 5.84 -1.97
CA GLY A 242 -10.95 5.00 -2.25
C GLY A 242 -11.97 4.82 -1.09
N PHE A 243 -11.65 5.24 0.14
CA PHE A 243 -12.59 5.19 1.27
C PHE A 243 -12.36 6.36 2.27
N PRO A 244 -12.81 7.58 1.93
CA PRO A 244 -12.58 8.81 2.71
C PRO A 244 -13.06 8.74 4.16
N GLN A 245 -14.11 7.94 4.44
CA GLN A 245 -14.68 7.81 5.77
C GLN A 245 -13.67 7.30 6.82
N ARG A 246 -12.65 6.52 6.40
CA ARG A 246 -11.54 6.14 7.31
C ARG A 246 -10.74 7.35 7.76
N PHE A 247 -10.48 8.30 6.86
CA PHE A 247 -9.74 9.50 7.19
C PHE A 247 -10.53 10.39 8.16
N TYR A 248 -11.83 10.55 7.95
CA TYR A 248 -12.67 11.34 8.88
C TYR A 248 -12.74 10.72 10.29
N GLN A 249 -12.70 9.40 10.39
CA GLN A 249 -12.57 8.70 11.68
C GLN A 249 -11.22 9.00 12.33
N THR A 250 -10.14 9.03 11.55
CA THR A 250 -8.80 9.45 12.01
C THR A 250 -8.80 10.90 12.51
N LEU A 251 -9.39 11.83 11.76
CA LEU A 251 -9.52 13.23 12.17
C LEU A 251 -10.28 13.36 13.50
N SER A 252 -11.39 12.63 13.64
CA SER A 252 -12.17 12.63 14.89
C SER A 252 -11.36 12.09 16.08
N LYS A 253 -10.51 11.07 15.88
CA LYS A 253 -9.62 10.56 16.94
C LYS A 253 -8.55 11.58 17.35
N LEU A 254 -8.10 12.42 16.40
CA LEU A 254 -7.18 13.52 16.68
C LEU A 254 -7.85 14.74 17.34
N GLY A 255 -9.17 14.72 17.52
CA GLY A 255 -9.93 15.86 18.05
C GLY A 255 -10.26 16.93 17.00
N VAL A 256 -9.94 16.70 15.73
CA VAL A 256 -10.31 17.61 14.64
C VAL A 256 -11.81 17.48 14.39
N SER A 257 -12.54 18.54 14.70
CA SER A 257 -14.00 18.61 14.57
C SER A 257 -14.47 19.68 13.59
N GLN A 258 -13.59 20.57 13.17
CA GLN A 258 -13.91 21.72 12.32
C GLN A 258 -13.20 21.57 10.97
N TYR A 259 -13.91 21.07 9.96
CA TYR A 259 -13.37 20.98 8.61
C TYR A 259 -14.44 20.99 7.53
N GLN A 260 -14.05 21.44 6.34
CA GLN A 260 -14.79 21.23 5.10
C GLN A 260 -14.14 20.07 4.32
N ALA A 261 -14.94 19.08 3.94
CA ALA A 261 -14.47 17.92 3.18
C ALA A 261 -14.46 18.21 1.67
N HIS A 262 -13.32 17.96 1.03
CA HIS A 262 -13.09 18.02 -0.41
C HIS A 262 -12.63 16.64 -0.89
N GLU A 263 -13.57 15.83 -1.39
CA GLU A 263 -13.32 14.45 -1.82
C GLU A 263 -13.05 14.36 -3.33
N PHE A 264 -11.94 13.71 -3.67
CA PHE A 264 -11.51 13.44 -5.04
C PHE A 264 -11.49 11.92 -5.31
N PRO A 265 -11.54 11.49 -6.60
CA PRO A 265 -11.38 10.09 -6.96
C PRO A 265 -10.08 9.46 -6.42
N ASP A 266 -10.07 8.15 -6.22
CA ASP A 266 -8.84 7.44 -5.83
C ASP A 266 -7.76 7.61 -6.91
N HIS A 267 -6.53 7.92 -6.50
CA HIS A 267 -5.42 8.26 -7.40
C HIS A 267 -5.64 9.52 -8.25
N TYR A 268 -6.46 10.47 -7.79
CA TYR A 268 -6.65 11.75 -8.48
C TYR A 268 -5.34 12.52 -8.68
N ASP A 269 -5.14 13.06 -9.88
CA ASP A 269 -3.99 13.91 -10.21
C ASP A 269 -4.36 15.36 -9.93
N TYR A 270 -3.85 15.88 -8.82
CA TYR A 270 -4.18 17.22 -8.34
C TYR A 270 -3.52 18.31 -9.18
N GLU A 271 -4.21 19.42 -9.31
CA GLU A 271 -3.65 20.70 -9.76
C GLU A 271 -3.55 21.68 -8.58
N ILE A 272 -2.70 22.70 -8.68
CA ILE A 272 -2.57 23.69 -7.60
C ILE A 272 -3.90 24.40 -7.30
N ALA A 273 -4.75 24.56 -8.32
CA ALA A 273 -6.07 25.15 -8.19
C ALA A 273 -7.02 24.32 -7.30
N ASP A 274 -6.81 23.00 -7.21
CA ASP A 274 -7.58 22.12 -6.32
C ASP A 274 -7.26 22.34 -4.83
N LEU A 275 -6.16 23.04 -4.54
CA LEU A 275 -5.68 23.36 -3.19
C LEU A 275 -5.95 24.83 -2.80
N ILE A 276 -6.63 25.59 -3.65
CA ILE A 276 -6.97 27.00 -3.41
C ILE A 276 -8.46 27.07 -3.09
N PHE A 277 -8.76 27.52 -1.87
CA PHE A 277 -10.12 27.67 -1.36
C PHE A 277 -10.45 29.13 -1.07
N ASP A 278 -11.74 29.45 -0.92
CA ASP A 278 -12.19 30.81 -0.59
C ASP A 278 -11.65 31.27 0.78
N SER A 279 -11.44 30.33 1.71
CA SER A 279 -10.79 30.59 2.98
C SER A 279 -9.29 30.26 2.91
N GLN A 280 -8.49 30.99 3.71
CA GLN A 280 -7.05 30.70 3.89
C GLN A 280 -6.81 29.69 5.02
N ASP A 281 -7.82 28.86 5.33
CA ASP A 281 -7.70 27.83 6.35
C ASP A 281 -6.70 26.76 5.92
N ALA A 282 -6.01 26.17 6.89
CA ALA A 282 -5.02 25.14 6.64
C ALA A 282 -5.64 23.90 5.96
N ILE A 283 -4.87 23.24 5.10
CA ILE A 283 -5.25 21.98 4.49
C ILE A 283 -4.86 20.84 5.43
N ILE A 284 -5.70 19.82 5.53
CA ILE A 284 -5.37 18.56 6.21
C ILE A 284 -5.61 17.39 5.25
N THR A 285 -4.65 16.48 5.13
CA THR A 285 -4.68 15.42 4.12
C THR A 285 -4.03 14.10 4.57
N THR A 286 -4.10 13.08 3.72
CA THR A 286 -3.45 11.77 3.95
C THR A 286 -2.00 11.77 3.47
N GLU A 287 -1.18 10.84 3.96
CA GLU A 287 0.16 10.64 3.41
C GLU A 287 0.15 10.29 1.91
N LYS A 288 -0.85 9.53 1.45
CA LYS A 288 -0.97 9.13 0.03
C LYS A 288 -1.14 10.35 -0.88
N ASP A 289 -2.02 11.27 -0.49
CA ASP A 289 -2.27 12.51 -1.22
C ASP A 289 -1.08 13.49 -1.09
N ALA A 290 -0.46 13.55 0.09
CA ALA A 290 0.69 14.41 0.34
C ALA A 290 1.88 14.14 -0.58
N VAL A 291 2.07 12.89 -1.03
CA VAL A 291 3.09 12.55 -2.02
C VAL A 291 2.91 13.37 -3.31
N LYS A 292 1.66 13.54 -3.78
CA LYS A 292 1.35 14.33 -4.98
C LYS A 292 1.50 15.82 -4.71
N PHE A 293 1.05 16.28 -3.54
CA PHE A 293 1.18 17.68 -3.14
C PHE A 293 2.65 18.11 -3.07
N LYS A 294 3.55 17.25 -2.58
CA LYS A 294 4.97 17.56 -2.51
C LYS A 294 5.56 17.92 -3.87
N SER A 295 5.21 17.17 -4.91
CA SER A 295 5.66 17.46 -6.29
C SER A 295 5.06 18.76 -6.82
N LEU A 296 3.77 19.02 -6.56
CA LEU A 296 3.10 20.27 -6.95
C LEU A 296 3.70 21.50 -6.26
N LEU A 297 3.97 21.43 -4.97
CA LEU A 297 4.57 22.52 -4.20
C LEU A 297 5.99 22.86 -4.66
N GLN A 298 6.75 21.90 -5.20
CA GLN A 298 8.04 22.19 -5.82
C GLN A 298 7.92 23.02 -7.10
N GLN A 299 6.81 22.86 -7.84
CA GLN A 299 6.50 23.62 -9.04
C GLN A 299 5.86 24.98 -8.72
N HIS A 300 5.27 25.11 -7.52
CA HIS A 300 4.58 26.30 -7.03
C HIS A 300 5.13 26.77 -5.66
N PRO A 301 6.39 27.26 -5.61
CA PRO A 301 7.02 27.69 -4.37
C PRO A 301 6.33 28.90 -3.70
N GLU A 302 5.46 29.61 -4.42
CA GLU A 302 4.63 30.70 -3.92
C GLU A 302 3.44 30.23 -3.04
N PHE A 303 3.15 28.94 -3.02
CA PHE A 303 2.02 28.39 -2.27
C PHE A 303 2.26 28.39 -0.76
N ASN A 304 1.55 29.26 -0.04
CA ASN A 304 1.79 29.54 1.38
C ASN A 304 0.66 29.07 2.32
N ILE A 305 -0.31 28.28 1.85
CA ILE A 305 -1.34 27.72 2.72
C ILE A 305 -0.74 26.51 3.47
N PRO A 306 -0.80 26.44 4.81
CA PRO A 306 -0.27 25.30 5.57
C PRO A 306 -0.94 23.99 5.16
N ILE A 307 -0.13 22.94 4.92
CA ILE A 307 -0.65 21.59 4.61
C ILE A 307 -0.20 20.62 5.70
N TRP A 308 -1.13 20.22 6.55
CA TRP A 308 -0.94 19.18 7.56
C TRP A 308 -1.21 17.79 6.97
N VAL A 309 -0.24 16.92 7.11
CA VAL A 309 -0.35 15.52 6.71
C VAL A 309 -0.58 14.69 7.95
N VAL A 310 -1.59 13.83 7.92
CA VAL A 310 -1.89 12.92 9.02
C VAL A 310 -1.39 11.51 8.66
N PRO A 311 -0.28 11.06 9.27
CA PRO A 311 0.24 9.73 9.02
C PRO A 311 -0.56 8.63 9.69
N VAL A 312 -0.52 7.45 9.10
CA VAL A 312 -1.10 6.23 9.68
C VAL A 312 -0.02 5.16 9.79
N GLU A 313 0.22 4.72 11.02
CA GLU A 313 1.30 3.78 11.32
C GLU A 313 0.72 2.39 11.57
N ALA A 314 1.34 1.36 11.01
CA ALA A 314 0.99 0.00 11.34
C ALA A 314 1.63 -0.38 12.68
N VAL A 315 0.80 -0.78 13.64
CA VAL A 315 1.27 -1.34 14.91
C VAL A 315 1.00 -2.84 14.88
N LEU A 316 2.09 -3.62 14.85
CA LEU A 316 2.02 -5.08 14.82
C LEU A 316 2.07 -5.66 16.24
N SER A 317 1.43 -6.81 16.43
CA SER A 317 1.62 -7.59 17.64
C SER A 317 3.05 -8.15 17.73
N SER A 318 3.53 -8.40 18.96
CA SER A 318 4.88 -8.97 19.20
C SER A 318 5.12 -10.25 18.40
N ASP A 319 4.09 -11.10 18.31
CA ASP A 319 4.11 -12.37 17.60
C ASP A 319 4.45 -12.21 16.11
N CYS A 320 4.06 -11.10 15.48
CA CYS A 320 4.43 -10.82 14.08
C CYS A 320 5.94 -10.67 13.94
N TYR A 321 6.58 -9.94 14.86
CA TYR A 321 8.03 -9.74 14.83
C TYR A 321 8.78 -11.05 15.14
N ASP A 322 8.31 -11.84 16.10
CA ASP A 322 8.92 -13.14 16.41
C ASP A 322 8.78 -14.13 15.25
N LEU A 323 7.62 -14.16 14.59
CA LEU A 323 7.39 -14.94 13.38
C LEU A 323 8.32 -14.50 12.24
N LEU A 324 8.42 -13.19 12.00
CA LEU A 324 9.34 -12.64 11.00
C LEU A 324 10.77 -13.07 11.29
N LYS A 325 11.20 -12.99 12.56
CA LYS A 325 12.55 -13.39 12.95
C LYS A 325 12.82 -14.86 12.65
N GLN A 326 11.89 -15.74 13.02
CA GLN A 326 11.99 -17.17 12.77
C GLN A 326 12.06 -17.47 11.27
N GLN A 327 11.23 -16.82 10.45
CA GLN A 327 11.23 -17.01 9.00
C GLN A 327 12.50 -16.50 8.33
N LEU A 328 13.05 -15.38 8.79
CA LEU A 328 14.30 -14.83 8.29
C LEU A 328 15.51 -15.71 8.63
N GLN A 329 15.53 -16.31 9.83
CA GLN A 329 16.55 -17.29 10.19
C GLN A 329 16.53 -18.54 9.28
N GLN A 330 15.35 -19.00 8.87
CA GLN A 330 15.20 -20.15 7.96
C GLN A 330 15.77 -19.89 6.56
N VAL A 331 15.87 -18.63 6.15
CA VAL A 331 16.46 -18.22 4.86
C VAL A 331 17.89 -17.69 5.01
N GLY A 332 18.50 -17.86 6.19
CA GLY A 332 19.90 -17.53 6.44
C GLY A 332 20.17 -16.08 6.85
N ILE A 333 19.14 -15.31 7.21
CA ILE A 333 19.27 -13.92 7.66
C ILE A 333 19.21 -13.91 9.20
N GLN A 334 20.26 -13.41 9.84
CA GLN A 334 20.35 -13.27 11.29
C GLN A 334 20.28 -11.80 11.68
N PHE A 335 19.58 -11.52 12.79
CA PHE A 335 19.58 -10.20 13.41
C PHE A 335 20.86 -10.04 14.24
N SER A 336 21.48 -8.87 14.16
CA SER A 336 22.65 -8.51 14.95
C SER A 336 22.35 -8.40 16.44
#